data_AF-A0AAW5N3V3-F1
#
_entry.id   AF-A0AAW5N3V3-F1
#
_cell.length_a   1.000
_cell.length_b   1.000
_cell.length_c   1.000
_cell.angle_alpha   90.00
_cell.angle_beta   90.00
_cell.angle_gamma   90.00
#
_symmetry.space_group_name_H-M   'P 1'
#
loop_
_entity.id
_entity.type
_entity.pdbx_description
1 polymer ?
#
loop_
_entity_poly.entity_id
_entity_poly.type
_entity_poly.pdbx_seq_one_letter_code
_entity_poly.pdbx_strand_id
1 'polypeptide(L)'
;RTPHTRLSQVKKLVNTGQVRTTRSALLNADELGLDFDGMCNVIIGLSESDFYKSMTTYSDHTIWQDVYRPRLVTGQVYLKITV
;
A
#
# COMPACT_ATOMS: atom_id res chain seq x y z
N ARG A 1 2.56 5.05 16.88
CA ARG A 1 2.94 5.03 15.45
C ARG A 1 1.69 5.36 14.66
N THR A 2 1.74 6.33 13.75
CA THR A 2 0.56 6.82 13.02
C THR A 2 0.88 6.89 11.53
N PRO A 3 -0.06 6.51 10.64
CA PRO A 3 0.11 6.72 9.22
C PRO A 3 0.07 8.22 8.90
N HIS A 4 0.79 8.62 7.84
CA HIS A 4 0.78 9.98 7.32
C HIS A 4 -0.57 10.29 6.67
N THR A 5 -1.11 9.36 5.89
CA THR A 5 -2.45 9.45 5.30
C THR A 5 -3.41 8.54 6.04
N ARG A 6 -4.58 9.06 6.42
CA ARG A 6 -5.64 8.24 7.04
C ARG A 6 -6.04 7.10 6.10
N LEU A 7 -6.14 5.88 6.63
CA LEU A 7 -6.48 4.71 5.82
C LEU A 7 -7.84 4.87 5.09
N SER A 8 -8.80 5.57 5.69
CA SER A 8 -10.07 5.91 5.04
C SER A 8 -9.91 6.75 3.77
N GLN A 9 -8.96 7.69 3.75
CA GLN A 9 -8.65 8.50 2.58
C GLN A 9 -7.94 7.67 1.50
N VAL A 10 -7.01 6.79 1.90
CA VAL A 10 -6.37 5.84 0.97
C VAL A 10 -7.44 4.99 0.27
N LYS A 11 -8.35 4.38 1.03
CA LYS A 11 -9.45 3.56 0.46
C LYS A 11 -10.36 4.37 -0.47
N LYS A 12 -10.63 5.64 -0.14
CA LYS A 12 -11.41 6.54 -1.00
C LYS A 12 -10.73 6.77 -2.36
N LEU A 13 -9.41 6.99 -2.38
CA LEU A 13 -8.65 7.16 -3.62
C LEU A 13 -8.67 5.87 -4.47
N VAL A 14 -8.51 4.71 -3.83
CA VAL A 14 -8.62 3.42 -4.52
C VAL A 14 -10.00 3.21 -5.14
N ASN A 15 -11.07 3.44 -4.38
CA ASN A 15 -12.43 3.29 -4.87
C ASN A 15 -12.80 4.27 -6.00
N THR A 16 -12.07 5.39 -6.14
CA THR A 16 -12.27 6.35 -7.23
C THR A 16 -11.32 6.14 -8.40
N GLY A 17 -10.55 5.05 -8.40
CA GLY A 17 -9.61 4.71 -9.48
C GLY A 17 -8.36 5.60 -9.52
N GLN A 18 -8.12 6.40 -8.48
CA GLN A 18 -6.96 7.30 -8.39
C GLN A 18 -5.74 6.55 -7.84
N VAL A 19 -5.33 5.49 -8.56
CA VAL A 19 -4.25 4.59 -8.15
C VAL A 19 -3.28 4.40 -9.29
N ARG A 20 -2.00 4.39 -8.96
CA ARG A 20 -0.92 3.97 -9.85
C ARG A 20 0.02 3.06 -9.07
N THR A 21 0.66 2.14 -9.77
CA THR A 21 1.67 1.25 -9.21
C THR A 21 2.98 1.39 -9.97
N THR A 22 4.11 1.12 -9.32
CA THR A 22 5.39 1.05 -10.02
C THR A 22 5.46 -0.25 -10.81
N ARG A 23 6.26 -0.26 -11.88
CA ARG A 23 6.47 -1.47 -12.68
C ARG A 23 7.02 -2.63 -11.85
N SER A 24 7.94 -2.37 -10.94
CA SER A 24 8.48 -3.40 -10.05
C SER A 24 7.44 -3.94 -9.07
N ALA A 25 6.58 -3.09 -8.51
CA ALA A 25 5.51 -3.55 -7.63
C ALA A 25 4.46 -4.39 -8.38
N LEU A 26 4.15 -4.06 -9.64
CA LEU A 26 3.26 -4.87 -10.46
C LEU A 26 3.85 -6.26 -10.76
N LEU A 27 5.13 -6.36 -11.11
CA LEU A 27 5.79 -7.64 -11.33
C LEU A 27 5.86 -8.48 -10.05
N ASN A 28 6.19 -7.87 -8.91
CA ASN A 28 6.20 -8.57 -7.63
C ASN A 28 4.80 -9.01 -7.18
N ALA A 29 3.75 -8.28 -7.57
CA ALA A 29 2.37 -8.67 -7.31
C ALA A 29 1.95 -9.87 -8.17
N ASP A 30 2.37 -9.91 -9.43
CA ASP A 30 2.12 -11.03 -10.35
C ASP A 30 2.72 -12.35 -9.83
N GLU A 31 3.93 -12.31 -9.24
CA GLU A 31 4.53 -13.47 -8.56
C GLU A 31 3.69 -13.99 -7.37
N LEU A 32 2.82 -13.15 -6.82
CA LEU A 32 1.88 -13.49 -5.75
C LEU A 32 0.47 -13.81 -6.29
N GLY A 33 0.29 -13.91 -7.61
CA GLY A 33 -0.99 -14.12 -8.26
C GLY A 33 -1.95 -12.93 -8.15
N LEU A 34 -1.42 -11.72 -8.00
CA LEU A 34 -2.20 -10.48 -7.89
C LEU A 34 -1.96 -9.62 -9.14
N ASP A 35 -3.03 -9.38 -9.89
CA ASP A 35 -3.06 -8.33 -10.89
C ASP A 35 -3.28 -6.94 -10.24
N PHE A 36 -3.41 -5.89 -11.06
CA PHE A 36 -3.60 -4.53 -10.57
C PHE A 36 -4.86 -4.39 -9.68
N ASP A 37 -5.95 -5.06 -10.05
CA ASP A 37 -7.19 -5.05 -9.27
C ASP A 37 -7.04 -5.84 -7.98
N GLY A 38 -6.29 -6.95 -8.02
CA GLY A 38 -5.85 -7.70 -6.84
C GLY A 38 -5.07 -6.83 -5.85
N MET A 39 -4.12 -6.01 -6.33
CA MET A 39 -3.41 -5.03 -5.49
C MET A 39 -4.39 -4.03 -4.85
N CYS A 40 -5.33 -3.49 -5.64
CA CYS A 40 -6.34 -2.57 -5.14
C CYS A 40 -7.23 -3.21 -4.06
N ASN A 41 -7.65 -4.46 -4.28
CA ASN A 41 -8.45 -5.23 -3.32
C ASN A 41 -7.70 -5.48 -2.02
N VAL A 42 -6.39 -5.74 -2.06
CA VAL A 42 -5.55 -5.83 -0.86
C VAL A 42 -5.57 -4.51 -0.10
N ILE A 43 -5.45 -3.37 -0.77
CA ILE A 43 -5.47 -2.04 -0.12
C ILE A 43 -6.85 -1.75 0.50
N ILE A 44 -7.95 -2.09 -0.19
CA ILE A 44 -9.31 -1.96 0.35
C ILE A 44 -9.52 -2.87 1.57
N GLY A 45 -8.90 -4.05 1.60
CA GLY A 45 -8.95 -5.00 2.71
C GLY A 45 -8.13 -4.61 3.94
N LEU A 46 -7.25 -3.61 3.85
CA LEU A 46 -6.37 -3.22 4.97
C LEU A 46 -7.15 -2.78 6.22
N SER A 47 -6.56 -3.06 7.37
CA SER A 47 -6.98 -2.58 8.68
C SER A 47 -5.89 -1.71 9.31
N GLU A 48 -6.24 -1.00 10.40
CA GLU A 48 -5.24 -0.23 11.15
C GLU A 48 -4.16 -1.12 11.78
N SER A 49 -4.48 -2.37 12.12
CA SER A 49 -3.51 -3.33 12.66
C SER A 49 -2.44 -3.77 11.66
N ASP A 50 -2.71 -3.62 10.36
CA ASP A 50 -1.73 -3.93 9.31
C ASP A 50 -0.66 -2.83 9.19
N PHE A 51 -0.91 -1.65 9.79
CA PHE A 51 0.03 -0.55 9.74
C PHE A 51 1.32 -0.88 10.50
N TYR A 52 2.46 -0.68 9.83
CA TYR A 52 3.78 -0.94 10.41
C TYR A 52 4.47 0.34 10.86
N LYS A 53 4.65 1.29 9.94
CA LYS A 53 5.31 2.58 10.16
C LYS A 53 5.05 3.52 8.97
N SER A 54 5.27 4.81 9.20
CA SER A 54 5.45 5.79 8.12
C SER A 54 6.94 6.15 8.04
N MET A 55 7.45 6.38 6.82
CA MET A 55 8.86 6.71 6.60
C MET A 55 9.02 7.72 5.48
N THR A 56 10.08 8.52 5.56
CA THR A 56 10.55 9.40 4.48
C THR A 56 11.94 8.97 4.03
N THR A 57 12.50 9.62 3.02
CA THR A 57 13.90 9.39 2.59
C THR A 57 14.77 10.62 2.88
N TYR A 58 16.10 10.45 2.87
CA TYR A 58 17.01 11.60 2.93
C TYR A 58 16.96 12.46 1.66
N SER A 59 16.76 11.82 0.50
CA SER A 59 16.69 12.49 -0.79
C SER A 59 15.48 13.41 -0.90
N ASP A 60 14.37 13.03 -0.27
CA ASP A 60 13.19 13.87 -0.12
C ASP A 60 12.50 13.58 1.21
N HIS A 61 12.53 14.57 2.10
CA HIS A 61 11.96 14.51 3.45
C HIS A 61 10.51 15.03 3.51
N THR A 62 9.96 15.48 2.38
CA THR A 62 8.60 16.00 2.28
C THR A 62 7.58 14.93 1.91
N ILE A 63 8.04 13.83 1.29
CA ILE A 63 7.20 12.73 0.83
C ILE A 63 7.23 11.55 1.80
N TRP A 64 6.06 11.24 2.36
CA TRP A 64 5.90 10.13 3.29
C TRP A 64 5.37 8.88 2.61
N GLN A 65 5.89 7.74 3.04
CA GLN A 65 5.49 6.40 2.61
C GLN A 65 4.92 5.65 3.81
N ASP A 66 3.63 5.39 3.78
CA ASP A 66 2.96 4.54 4.77
C ASP A 66 3.18 3.07 4.41
N VAL A 67 3.76 2.34 5.36
CA VAL A 67 4.10 0.92 5.20
C VAL A 67 3.07 0.07 5.93
N TYR A 68 2.41 -0.81 5.18
CA TYR A 68 1.49 -1.82 5.69
C TYR A 68 2.05 -3.22 5.47
N ARG A 69 1.62 -4.18 6.29
CA ARG A 69 2.08 -5.57 6.24
C ARG A 69 0.98 -6.63 6.40
N PRO A 70 -0.07 -6.60 5.55
CA PRO A 70 -1.18 -7.53 5.68
C PRO A 70 -0.73 -8.98 5.48
N ARG A 71 -1.47 -9.89 6.11
CA ARG A 71 -1.33 -11.33 5.89
C ARG A 71 -2.33 -11.77 4.83
N LEU A 72 -1.82 -12.18 3.68
CA LEU A 72 -2.59 -12.77 2.58
C LEU A 72 -2.49 -14.29 2.62
N VAL A 73 -3.28 -14.97 1.79
CA VAL A 73 -3.19 -16.43 1.60
C VAL A 73 -1.80 -16.83 1.09
N THR A 74 -1.20 -15.99 0.24
CA THR A 74 0.14 -16.18 -0.33
C THR A 74 1.28 -15.82 0.61
N GLY A 75 0.99 -15.30 1.80
CA GLY A 75 1.98 -14.94 2.81
C GLY A 75 1.83 -13.51 3.33
N GLN A 76 2.78 -13.09 4.16
CA GLN A 76 2.84 -11.71 4.63
C GLN A 76 3.56 -10.86 3.58
N VAL A 77 2.89 -9.79 3.12
CA VAL A 77 3.45 -8.87 2.14
C VAL A 77 3.77 -7.54 2.79
N TYR A 78 4.74 -6.80 2.26
CA TYR A 78 4.99 -5.41 2.63
C TYR A 78 4.62 -4.52 1.46
N LEU A 79 3.75 -3.54 1.70
CA LEU A 79 3.35 -2.57 0.70
C LEU A 79 3.56 -1.15 1.23
N LYS A 80 3.93 -0.25 0.32
CA LYS A 80 4.25 1.14 0.62
C LYS A 80 3.34 2.03 -0.20
N ILE A 81 2.60 2.90 0.47
CA ILE A 81 1.63 3.82 -0.15
C ILE A 81 2.08 5.25 0.09
N THR A 82 2.01 6.06 -0.96
CA THR A 82 2.17 7.52 -0.92
C THR A 82 0.97 8.12 -1.64
N VAL A 83 0.46 9.23 -1.10
CA VAL A 83 -0.66 10.01 -1.68
C VAL A 83 -0.15 11.38 -2.09
#